data_AF-A0A7S7G108-F1
#
_entry.id   AF-A0A7S7G108-F1
#
_cell.length_a   1.000
_cell.length_b   1.000
_cell.length_c   1.000
_cell.angle_alpha   90.00
_cell.angle_beta   90.00
_cell.angle_gamma   90.00
#
_symmetry.space_group_name_H-M   'P 1'
#
loop_
_entity.id
_entity.type
_entity.pdbx_description
1 polymer ?
#
loop_
_entity_poly.entity_id
_entity_poly.type
_entity_poly.pdbx_seq_one_letter_code
_entity_poly.pdbx_strand_id
1 'polypeptide(L)'
;MRIRENQIGSKTLPSKLYHVVFSNEVFAELLSNFQNIFNALYVYRNLSKYKYSQGKLIANPKVTIIDDPFISTAFLIRFLMTKESLVKAKILLLKGF
;
A
#
# COMPACT_ATOMS: atom_id res chain seq x y z
N MET A 1 8.40 -23.85 11.91
CA MET A 1 8.77 -22.42 11.80
C MET A 1 10.28 -22.36 11.55
N ARG A 2 10.73 -21.84 10.39
CA ARG A 2 12.16 -21.81 10.02
C ARG A 2 12.75 -20.45 10.42
N ILE A 3 13.60 -20.44 11.44
CA ILE A 3 14.34 -19.24 11.87
C ILE A 3 15.47 -19.01 10.86
N ARG A 4 15.58 -17.79 10.32
CA ARG A 4 16.69 -17.42 9.42
C ARG A 4 17.96 -17.19 10.23
N GLU A 5 19.13 -17.48 9.67
CA GLU A 5 20.43 -17.32 10.34
C GLU A 5 20.59 -15.94 11.00
N ASN A 6 20.17 -14.88 10.31
CA ASN A 6 20.24 -13.49 10.79
C ASN A 6 19.29 -13.16 11.97
N GLN A 7 18.42 -14.09 12.37
CA GLN A 7 17.51 -13.90 13.50
C GLN A 7 18.04 -14.56 14.79
N ILE A 8 19.11 -15.35 14.71
CA ILE A 8 19.71 -16.02 15.86
C ILE A 8 20.30 -14.98 16.81
N GLY A 9 19.95 -15.05 18.11
CA GLY A 9 20.44 -14.12 19.13
C GLY A 9 19.71 -12.77 19.18
N SER A 10 18.62 -12.60 18.43
CA SER A 10 17.79 -11.38 18.49
C SER A 10 17.28 -11.13 19.91
N LYS A 11 17.35 -9.86 20.36
CA LYS A 11 16.86 -9.42 21.68
C LYS A 11 15.74 -8.41 21.53
N THR A 12 14.86 -8.35 22.52
CA THR A 12 13.83 -7.32 22.60
C THR A 12 14.45 -5.97 22.93
N LEU A 13 13.86 -4.91 22.39
CA LEU A 13 14.22 -3.53 22.71
C LEU A 13 13.23 -2.96 23.72
N PRO A 14 13.65 -2.02 24.60
CA PRO A 14 12.74 -1.35 25.50
C PRO A 14 11.75 -0.47 24.72
N SER A 15 10.52 -0.36 25.20
CA SER A 15 9.46 0.45 24.59
C SER A 15 9.82 1.94 24.60
N LYS A 16 10.14 2.48 23.42
CA LYS A 16 10.44 3.90 23.16
C LYS A 16 10.07 4.22 21.70
N LEU A 17 10.17 5.50 21.33
CA LEU A 17 10.04 5.92 19.94
C LEU A 17 11.36 5.68 19.20
N TYR A 18 11.29 5.04 18.04
CA TYR A 18 12.45 4.76 17.18
C TYR A 18 12.15 5.16 15.74
N HIS A 19 13.19 5.52 15.00
CA HIS A 19 13.10 5.54 13.54
C HIS A 19 13.02 4.10 13.05
N VAL A 20 12.03 3.81 12.22
CA VAL A 20 11.78 2.48 11.66
C VAL A 20 12.11 2.51 10.18
N VAL A 21 12.85 1.51 9.73
CA VAL A 21 13.11 1.25 8.32
C VAL A 21 12.39 -0.05 7.95
N PHE A 22 11.46 0.04 7.02
CA PHE A 22 10.76 -1.13 6.48
C PHE A 22 11.52 -1.69 5.29
N SER A 23 11.65 -3.02 5.19
CA SER A 23 12.01 -3.64 3.94
C SER A 23 10.87 -3.50 2.93
N ASN A 24 11.17 -3.61 1.64
CA ASN A 24 10.16 -3.52 0.58
C ASN A 24 9.03 -4.55 0.78
N GLU A 25 9.37 -5.78 1.21
CA GLU A 25 8.43 -6.86 1.47
C GLU A 25 7.45 -6.51 2.61
N VAL A 26 7.98 -6.06 3.75
CA VAL A 26 7.16 -5.70 4.92
C VAL A 26 6.29 -4.47 4.62
N PHE A 27 6.83 -3.49 3.89
CA PHE A 27 6.06 -2.32 3.50
C PHE A 27 4.95 -2.66 2.49
N ALA A 28 5.20 -3.57 1.55
CA ALA A 28 4.19 -4.06 0.62
C ALA A 28 3.05 -4.80 1.34
N GLU A 29 3.38 -5.65 2.30
CA GLU A 29 2.40 -6.34 3.15
C GLU A 29 1.58 -5.35 3.98
N LEU A 30 2.26 -4.37 4.60
CA LEU A 30 1.60 -3.29 5.33
C LEU A 30 0.60 -2.55 4.42
N LEU A 31 1.04 -2.12 3.23
CA LEU A 31 0.20 -1.39 2.29
C LEU A 31 -1.00 -2.22 1.79
N SER A 32 -0.79 -3.53 1.56
CA SER A 32 -1.85 -4.47 1.16
C SER A 32 -2.98 -4.53 2.18
N ASN A 33 -2.66 -4.52 3.49
CA ASN A 33 -3.66 -4.49 4.55
C ASN A 33 -4.48 -3.19 4.56
N PHE A 34 -3.91 -2.09 4.06
CA PHE A 34 -4.58 -0.80 3.99
C PHE A 34 -5.27 -0.54 2.65
N GLN A 35 -5.13 -1.37 1.62
CA GLN A 35 -5.64 -1.06 0.27
C GLN A 35 -7.12 -0.60 0.20
N ASN A 36 -7.96 -1.10 1.11
CA ASN A 36 -9.38 -0.76 1.20
C ASN A 36 -9.64 0.72 1.48
N ILE A 37 -8.67 1.47 2.03
CA ILE A 37 -8.83 2.91 2.26
C ILE A 37 -9.01 3.70 0.96
N PHE A 38 -8.49 3.18 -0.16
CA PHE A 38 -8.58 3.79 -1.50
C PHE A 38 -9.84 3.34 -2.28
N ASN A 39 -10.67 2.47 -1.69
CA ASN A 39 -11.86 1.95 -2.35
C ASN A 39 -13.06 2.88 -2.14
N ALA A 40 -13.65 3.37 -3.24
CA ALA A 40 -14.80 4.27 -3.21
C ALA A 40 -16.04 3.65 -2.52
N LEU A 41 -16.22 2.33 -2.58
CA LEU A 41 -17.32 1.63 -1.90
C LEU A 41 -17.16 1.70 -0.37
N TYR A 42 -15.92 1.60 0.13
CA TYR A 42 -15.64 1.72 1.57
C TYR A 42 -15.87 3.15 2.06
N VAL A 43 -15.52 4.14 1.23
CA VAL A 43 -15.84 5.55 1.50
C VAL A 43 -17.35 5.80 1.53
N TYR A 44 -18.07 5.28 0.53
CA TYR A 44 -19.53 5.40 0.43
C TYR A 44 -20.23 4.79 1.65
N ARG A 45 -19.80 3.59 2.06
CA ARG A 45 -20.32 2.87 3.24
C ARG A 45 -19.85 3.43 4.58
N ASN A 46 -19.10 4.54 4.59
CA ASN A 46 -18.56 5.16 5.81
C ASN A 46 -17.62 4.23 6.61
N LEU A 47 -16.93 3.32 5.92
CA LEU A 47 -15.96 2.38 6.49
C LEU A 47 -14.51 2.87 6.34
N SER A 48 -14.29 3.99 5.62
CA SER A 48 -13.00 4.63 5.45
C SER A 48 -12.99 6.00 6.10
N LYS A 49 -11.91 6.32 6.82
CA LYS A 49 -11.67 7.66 7.41
C LYS A 49 -11.35 8.72 6.35
N TYR A 50 -11.16 8.33 5.09
CA TYR A 50 -10.73 9.19 3.98
C TYR A 50 -11.88 9.82 3.16
N LYS A 51 -13.11 9.82 3.69
CA LYS A 51 -14.30 10.33 2.97
C LYS A 51 -14.21 11.80 2.55
N TYR A 52 -13.41 12.62 3.25
CA TYR A 52 -13.26 14.05 3.00
C TYR A 52 -11.81 14.48 2.82
N SER A 53 -10.95 13.56 2.37
CA SER A 53 -9.50 13.80 2.25
C SER A 53 -9.03 14.13 0.84
N GLN A 54 -9.92 14.15 -0.15
CA GLN A 54 -9.54 14.52 -1.51
C GLN A 54 -8.96 15.94 -1.53
N GLY A 55 -7.78 16.10 -2.13
CA GLY A 55 -7.07 17.37 -2.22
C GLY A 55 -6.39 17.82 -0.93
N LYS A 56 -6.33 16.98 0.11
CA LYS A 56 -5.65 17.27 1.38
C LYS A 56 -4.37 16.46 1.48
N LEU A 57 -3.35 17.05 2.10
CA LEU A 57 -2.14 16.33 2.45
C LEU A 57 -2.46 15.29 3.54
N ILE A 58 -2.44 14.01 3.18
CA ILE A 58 -2.73 12.88 4.07
C ILE A 58 -1.51 11.98 4.32
N ALA A 59 -0.43 12.15 3.56
CA ALA A 59 0.82 11.42 3.77
C ALA A 59 2.04 12.34 3.57
N ASN A 60 3.23 11.80 3.82
CA ASN A 60 4.46 12.55 3.63
C ASN A 60 4.64 12.96 2.15
N PRO A 61 5.12 14.19 1.84
CA PRO A 61 5.34 14.64 0.47
C PRO A 61 6.27 13.78 -0.40
N LYS A 62 7.08 12.92 0.23
CA LYS A 62 7.95 11.96 -0.47
C LYS A 62 7.20 10.71 -0.96
N VAL A 63 5.94 10.51 -0.55
CA VAL A 63 5.16 9.30 -0.87
C VAL A 63 4.26 9.55 -2.07
N THR A 64 4.34 8.65 -3.06
CA THR A 64 3.47 8.62 -4.23
C THR A 64 3.03 7.17 -4.45
N ILE A 65 1.73 6.94 -4.64
CA ILE A 65 1.15 5.62 -4.89
C ILE A 65 0.37 5.67 -6.20
N ILE A 66 0.74 4.78 -7.13
CA ILE A 66 0.17 4.66 -8.46
C ILE A 66 -0.41 3.26 -8.58
N ASP A 67 -1.67 3.16 -8.99
CA ASP A 67 -2.31 1.92 -9.41
C ASP A 67 -2.06 1.75 -10.91
N ASP A 68 -1.07 0.92 -11.25
CA ASP A 68 -0.65 0.66 -12.63
C ASP A 68 -0.98 -0.78 -13.05
N PRO A 69 -2.03 -0.99 -13.86
CA PRO A 69 -2.43 -2.31 -14.34
C PRO A 69 -1.55 -2.84 -15.48
N PHE A 70 -0.62 -2.04 -16.02
CA PHE A 70 0.21 -2.41 -17.18
C PHE A 70 1.66 -2.76 -16.82
N ILE A 71 1.99 -2.78 -15.53
CA ILE A 71 3.35 -3.04 -15.06
C ILE A 71 3.81 -4.47 -15.42
N SER A 72 4.82 -4.60 -16.29
CA SER A 72 5.21 -5.89 -16.90
C SER A 72 5.57 -7.02 -15.92
N THR A 73 5.88 -6.67 -14.67
CA THR A 73 6.21 -7.61 -13.58
C THR A 73 5.01 -8.06 -12.75
N ALA A 74 3.81 -7.49 -12.95
CA ALA A 74 2.64 -7.86 -12.17
C ALA A 74 2.05 -9.21 -12.61
N PHE A 75 1.91 -10.09 -11.64
CA PHE A 75 1.37 -11.44 -11.80
C PHE A 75 -0.06 -11.47 -12.37
N LEU A 76 -0.87 -10.44 -12.08
CA LEU A 76 -2.30 -10.41 -12.36
C LEU A 76 -2.69 -9.93 -13.77
N ILE A 77 -1.76 -9.41 -14.58
CA ILE A 77 -2.07 -8.73 -15.85
C ILE A 77 -2.67 -9.68 -16.89
N ARG A 78 -2.32 -10.97 -16.85
CA ARG A 78 -2.71 -11.91 -17.90
C ARG A 78 -4.19 -12.32 -17.87
N PHE A 79 -4.85 -12.29 -16.70
CA PHE A 79 -6.17 -12.94 -16.55
C PHE A 79 -7.37 -11.99 -16.73
N LEU A 80 -7.26 -10.74 -16.26
CA LEU A 80 -8.39 -9.80 -16.22
C LEU A 80 -8.61 -9.01 -17.51
N MET A 81 -7.64 -9.02 -18.45
CA MET A 81 -7.77 -8.35 -19.75
C MET A 81 -8.70 -9.08 -20.75
N THR A 82 -9.33 -10.18 -20.34
CA THR A 82 -10.19 -11.04 -21.19
C THR A 82 -11.66 -10.60 -21.28
N LYS A 83 -12.08 -9.58 -20.52
CA LYS A 83 -13.45 -9.05 -20.58
C LYS A 83 -13.42 -7.54 -20.72
N GLU A 84 -13.54 -7.04 -21.95
CA GLU A 84 -14.09 -5.75 -22.45
C GLU A 84 -13.99 -4.44 -21.61
N SER A 85 -13.24 -4.38 -20.52
CA SER A 85 -13.08 -3.17 -19.71
C SER A 85 -11.73 -2.52 -20.02
N LEU A 86 -11.78 -1.25 -20.45
CA LEU A 86 -10.60 -0.42 -20.64
C LEU A 86 -10.02 -0.04 -19.27
N VAL A 87 -9.07 -0.82 -18.75
CA VAL A 87 -8.37 -0.49 -17.51
C VAL A 87 -7.39 0.66 -17.78
N LYS A 88 -7.34 1.64 -16.87
CA LYS A 88 -6.44 2.79 -16.96
C LYS A 88 -5.61 2.90 -15.68
N ALA A 89 -4.35 3.27 -15.82
CA ALA A 89 -3.53 3.62 -14.66
C ALA A 89 -4.12 4.83 -13.94
N LYS A 90 -4.10 4.81 -12.60
CA LYS A 90 -4.67 5.86 -11.76
C LYS A 90 -3.72 6.22 -10.62
N ILE A 91 -3.55 7.50 -10.38
CA ILE A 91 -2.81 7.99 -9.22
C ILE A 91 -3.73 7.93 -8.00
N LEU A 92 -3.30 7.22 -6.95
CA LEU A 92 -4.03 7.11 -5.69
C LEU A 92 -3.54 8.14 -4.67
N LEU A 93 -2.23 8.43 -4.68
CA LEU A 93 -1.57 9.42 -3.85
C LEU A 93 -0.46 10.09 -4.65
N LEU A 94 -0.42 11.41 -4.70
CA LEU A 94 0.63 12.18 -5.34
C LEU A 94 1.32 13.11 -4.34
N LYS A 95 2.59 12.84 -4.02
CA LYS A 95 3.35 13.65 -3.06
C LYS A 95 2.57 13.90 -1.77
N GLY A 96 1.94 12.85 -1.26
CA GLY A 96 1.13 12.91 -0.04
C GLY A 96 -0.30 13.46 -0.16
N PHE A 97 -0.76 13.88 -1.35
CA PHE A 97 -2.13 14.34 -1.64
C PHE A 97 -3.00 13.26 -2.27
#